data_AF-A0A5R2MTJ3-F1
#
_entry.id   AF-A0A5R2MTJ3-F1
#
_cell.length_a   1.000
_cell.length_b   1.000
_cell.length_c   1.000
_cell.angle_alpha   90.00
_cell.angle_beta   90.00
_cell.angle_gamma   90.00
#
_symmetry.space_group_name_H-M   'P 1'
#
loop_
_entity.id
_entity.type
_entity.pdbx_description
1 polymer ?
#
loop_
_entity_poly.entity_id
_entity_poly.type
_entity_poly.pdbx_seq_one_letter_code
_entity_poly.pdbx_strand_id
1 'polypeptide(L)'
;EMVTHTPQGIHGDPINVGLVGTKKELVHAFAVAGWDTADAVTLRTAIDIGESVLFSRPYPDAPVSRLLFEGRAQELAFEKPVGDSADRRHHIRFWRTDT
;
A
#
# COMPACT_ATOMS: atom_id res chain seq x y z
N GLU A 1 15.50 9.31 8.25
CA GLU A 1 15.43 8.12 9.15
C GLU A 1 14.48 7.12 8.50
N MET A 2 14.75 5.82 8.59
CA MET A 2 13.86 4.77 8.04
C MET A 2 12.66 4.54 8.98
N VAL A 3 11.87 5.58 9.20
CA VAL A 3 10.70 5.61 10.09
C VAL A 3 9.57 6.35 9.40
N THR A 4 8.35 5.85 9.56
CA THR A 4 7.15 6.52 9.08
C THR A 4 6.64 7.55 10.09
N HIS A 5 5.84 8.51 9.63
CA HIS A 5 5.19 9.51 10.48
C HIS A 5 3.71 9.60 10.15
N THR A 6 2.88 9.87 11.15
CA THR A 6 1.51 10.31 10.90
C THR A 6 1.52 11.71 10.28
N PRO A 7 0.42 12.16 9.64
CA PRO A 7 0.30 13.54 9.18
C PRO A 7 0.49 14.61 10.27
N GLN A 8 0.35 14.22 11.55
CA GLN A 8 0.58 15.08 12.71
C GLN A 8 2.04 15.05 13.20
N GLY A 9 2.94 14.35 12.50
CA GLY A 9 4.36 14.26 12.86
C GLY A 9 4.67 13.25 13.97
N ILE A 10 3.71 12.40 14.34
CA ILE A 10 3.94 11.34 15.34
C ILE A 10 4.70 10.20 14.65
N HIS A 11 5.75 9.70 15.30
CA HIS A 11 6.49 8.55 14.78
C HIS A 11 5.57 7.32 14.70
N GLY A 12 5.53 6.72 13.52
CA GLY A 12 4.88 5.44 13.24
C GLY A 12 5.88 4.30 13.27
N ASP A 13 5.66 3.31 12.41
CA ASP A 13 6.47 2.10 12.33
C ASP A 13 7.82 2.35 11.62
N PRO A 14 8.91 1.66 12.03
CA PRO A 14 10.18 1.65 11.32
C PRO A 14 10.08 0.85 10.00
N ILE A 15 10.90 1.22 9.03
CA ILE A 15 11.04 0.52 7.75
C ILE A 15 12.39 -0.20 7.74
N ASN A 16 12.36 -1.52 7.62
CA ASN A 16 13.57 -2.37 7.65
C ASN A 16 13.64 -3.35 6.47
N VAL A 17 12.65 -3.37 5.58
CA VAL A 17 12.60 -4.25 4.41
C VAL A 17 12.39 -3.40 3.16
N GLY A 18 13.19 -3.68 2.13
CA GLY A 18 13.03 -3.14 0.79
C GLY A 18 12.78 -4.25 -0.22
N LEU A 19 12.03 -3.96 -1.28
CA LEU A 19 11.79 -4.87 -2.40
C LEU A 19 12.31 -4.21 -3.68
N VAL A 20 13.03 -4.99 -4.49
CA VAL A 20 13.54 -4.54 -5.80
C VAL A 20 12.77 -5.27 -6.89
N GLY A 21 12.17 -4.51 -7.80
CA GLY A 21 11.38 -5.04 -8.90
C GLY A 21 10.42 -4.00 -9.45
N THR A 22 9.65 -4.41 -10.44
CA THR A 22 8.59 -3.58 -11.01
C THR A 22 7.35 -3.57 -10.12
N LYS A 23 6.55 -2.50 -10.24
CA LYS A 23 5.23 -2.42 -9.61
C LYS A 23 4.35 -3.62 -9.95
N LYS A 24 4.44 -4.14 -11.18
CA LYS A 24 3.66 -5.29 -11.65
C LYS A 24 4.07 -6.58 -10.94
N GLU A 25 5.37 -6.82 -10.78
CA GLU A 25 5.89 -7.99 -10.05
C GLU A 25 5.47 -7.94 -8.58
N LEU A 26 5.54 -6.76 -7.95
CA LEU A 26 5.10 -6.58 -6.57
C LEU A 26 3.61 -6.92 -6.40
N VAL A 27 2.74 -6.32 -7.22
CA VAL A 27 1.29 -6.59 -7.16
C VAL A 27 0.98 -8.06 -7.44
N HIS A 28 1.63 -8.65 -8.44
CA HIS A 28 1.44 -10.06 -8.78
C HIS A 28 1.88 -10.99 -7.63
N ALA A 29 3.05 -10.76 -7.03
CA ALA A 29 3.56 -11.56 -5.93
C ALA A 29 2.62 -11.50 -4.71
N PHE A 30 2.10 -10.32 -4.37
CA PHE A 30 1.17 -10.14 -3.27
C PHE A 30 -0.19 -10.80 -3.53
N ALA A 31 -0.71 -10.69 -4.75
CA ALA A 31 -1.92 -11.38 -5.15
C ALA A 31 -1.79 -12.91 -5.05
N VAL A 32 -0.67 -13.48 -5.53
CA VAL A 32 -0.39 -14.92 -5.42
C VAL A 32 -0.21 -15.37 -3.96
N ALA A 33 0.30 -14.49 -3.10
CA ALA A 33 0.43 -14.73 -1.66
C ALA A 33 -0.88 -14.57 -0.87
N GLY A 34 -2.00 -14.32 -1.55
CA GLY A 34 -3.33 -14.16 -0.96
C GLY A 34 -3.47 -12.87 -0.17
N TRP A 35 -2.80 -11.79 -0.60
CA TRP A 35 -3.06 -10.44 -0.15
C TRP A 35 -4.00 -9.76 -1.14
N ASP A 36 -5.01 -9.09 -0.60
CA ASP A 36 -5.90 -8.25 -1.37
C ASP A 36 -5.33 -6.83 -1.46
N THR A 37 -5.47 -6.17 -2.60
CA THR A 37 -5.19 -4.74 -2.65
C THR A 37 -6.22 -4.05 -1.77
N ALA A 38 -5.76 -3.23 -0.82
CA ALA A 38 -6.67 -2.53 0.10
C ALA A 38 -7.65 -1.59 -0.64
N ASP A 39 -7.39 -1.29 -1.92
CA ASP A 39 -8.41 -0.87 -2.89
C ASP A 39 -8.93 -2.07 -3.69
N ALA A 40 -10.04 -2.66 -3.26
CA ALA A 40 -10.73 -3.75 -3.96
C ALA A 40 -11.34 -3.32 -5.31
N VAL A 41 -11.42 -2.02 -5.60
CA VAL A 41 -12.00 -1.49 -6.86
C VAL A 41 -11.03 -1.59 -8.04
N THR A 42 -9.73 -1.74 -7.80
CA THR A 42 -8.72 -1.64 -8.85
C THR A 42 -8.29 -2.98 -9.44
N LEU A 43 -8.52 -4.14 -8.79
CA LEU A 43 -7.88 -5.39 -9.23
C LEU A 43 -8.42 -5.95 -10.57
N ARG A 44 -9.71 -5.77 -10.87
CA ARG A 44 -10.28 -6.19 -12.18
C ARG A 44 -9.99 -5.19 -13.31
N THR A 45 -9.72 -3.93 -13.01
CA THR A 45 -9.49 -2.89 -14.04
C THR A 45 -8.00 -2.60 -14.25
N ALA A 46 -7.15 -2.82 -13.25
CA ALA A 46 -5.71 -2.55 -13.31
C ALA A 46 -4.90 -3.64 -14.03
N ILE A 47 -5.47 -4.84 -14.20
CA ILE A 47 -4.84 -5.91 -14.99
C ILE A 47 -5.18 -5.76 -16.48
N ASP A 48 -6.36 -5.25 -16.82
CA ASP A 48 -6.79 -5.12 -18.22
C ASP A 48 -6.25 -3.88 -18.94
N ILE A 49 -5.74 -2.87 -18.23
CA ILE A 49 -5.30 -1.64 -18.88
C ILE A 49 -4.02 -1.14 -18.22
N GLY A 50 -2.90 -1.44 -18.88
CA GLY A 50 -1.73 -0.58 -18.80
C GLY A 50 -2.02 0.72 -19.54
N GLU A 51 -2.73 1.66 -18.93
CA GLU A 51 -2.85 3.03 -19.42
C GLU A 51 -3.03 4.03 -18.28
N SER A 52 -2.35 5.15 -18.46
CA SER A 52 -2.68 6.46 -17.89
C SER A 52 -2.47 6.63 -16.37
N VAL A 53 -1.31 7.20 -16.04
CA VAL A 53 -1.24 8.51 -15.34
C VAL A 53 -2.58 8.98 -14.76
N LEU A 54 -2.99 8.52 -13.58
CA LEU A 54 -4.19 8.98 -12.87
C LEU A 54 -4.17 8.23 -11.51
N PHE A 55 -4.12 8.85 -10.33
CA PHE A 55 -5.00 9.91 -9.85
C PHE A 55 -4.37 10.64 -8.66
N SER A 56 -4.12 11.93 -8.84
CA SER A 56 -4.11 12.92 -7.75
C SER A 56 -5.54 13.14 -7.26
N ARG A 57 -6.10 12.22 -6.45
CA ARG A 57 -7.36 12.46 -5.74
C ARG A 57 -7.22 12.20 -4.24
N PRO A 58 -7.67 13.13 -3.38
CA PRO A 58 -7.77 12.88 -1.96
C PRO A 58 -8.91 11.88 -1.75
N TYR A 59 -8.56 10.67 -1.28
CA TYR A 59 -9.51 9.65 -0.87
C TYR A 59 -9.82 9.85 0.63
N PRO A 60 -11.05 10.21 1.02
CA PRO A 60 -11.39 10.47 2.43
C PRO A 60 -11.63 9.19 3.25
N ASP A 61 -11.97 8.07 2.61
CA ASP A 61 -12.28 6.79 3.29
C ASP A 61 -11.34 5.66 2.82
N ALA A 62 -10.03 5.81 3.03
CA ALA A 62 -9.08 4.73 2.78
C ALA A 62 -9.09 3.75 3.97
N PRO A 63 -9.21 2.42 3.76
CA PRO A 63 -9.27 1.41 4.83
C PRO A 63 -8.00 1.34 5.70
N VAL A 64 -6.95 2.06 5.31
CA VAL A 64 -5.71 2.18 6.06
C VAL A 64 -5.37 3.65 6.32
N SER A 65 -5.10 3.98 7.59
CA SER A 65 -4.62 5.31 7.98
C SER A 65 -3.36 5.69 7.18
N ARG A 66 -3.29 6.96 6.78
CA ARG A 66 -2.16 7.52 6.04
C ARG A 66 -0.91 7.55 6.91
N LEU A 67 0.17 6.94 6.42
CA LEU A 67 1.51 7.06 6.98
C LEU A 67 2.40 7.72 5.94
N LEU A 68 3.28 8.60 6.40
CA LEU A 68 4.20 9.35 5.59
C LEU A 68 5.59 8.76 5.76
N PHE A 69 6.30 8.55 4.66
CA PHE A 69 7.73 8.29 4.68
C PHE A 69 8.41 9.42 3.92
N GLU A 70 9.31 10.15 4.57
CA GLU A 70 9.94 11.36 4.02
C GLU A 70 8.92 12.39 3.51
N GLY A 71 7.79 12.54 4.23
CA GLY A 71 6.69 13.42 3.85
C GLY A 71 5.81 12.91 2.70
N ARG A 72 6.12 11.76 2.10
CA ARG A 72 5.33 11.15 1.01
C ARG A 72 4.37 10.08 1.55
N ALA A 73 3.13 10.12 1.07
CA ALA A 73 2.16 9.07 1.37
C ALA A 73 2.53 7.75 0.69
N GLN A 74 2.00 6.65 1.21
CA GLN A 74 2.19 5.33 0.62
C GLN A 74 1.64 5.27 -0.82
N GLU A 75 2.34 4.56 -1.71
CA GLU A 75 1.96 4.37 -3.12
C GLU A 75 1.13 3.12 -3.33
N LEU A 76 1.34 2.10 -2.51
CA LEU A 76 0.57 0.86 -2.51
C LEU A 76 0.26 0.43 -1.08
N ALA A 77 -0.91 -0.17 -0.92
CA ALA A 77 -1.32 -0.82 0.32
C ALA A 77 -2.02 -2.14 0.02
N PHE A 78 -1.70 -3.15 0.82
CA PHE A 78 -2.31 -4.47 0.77
C PHE A 78 -2.90 -4.80 2.12
N GLU A 79 -3.98 -5.56 2.10
CA GLU A 79 -4.61 -6.12 3.27
C GLU A 79 -4.71 -7.64 3.16
N LYS A 80 -4.65 -8.32 4.30
CA LYS A 80 -4.90 -9.76 4.38
C LYS A 80 -5.78 -10.06 5.59
N PRO A 81 -6.94 -10.72 5.39
CA PRO A 81 -7.81 -11.09 6.50
C PRO A 81 -7.13 -12.10 7.43
N VAL A 82 -7.42 -12.02 8.73
CA VAL A 82 -6.88 -12.92 9.75
C VAL A 82 -8.01 -13.76 10.34
N GLY A 83 -8.08 -15.04 9.93
CA GLY A 83 -9.13 -15.95 10.37
C GLY A 83 -10.50 -15.56 9.82
N ASP A 84 -11.56 -15.98 10.53
CA ASP A 84 -12.95 -15.81 10.09
C ASP A 84 -13.57 -14.46 10.50
N SER A 85 -12.81 -13.61 11.21
CA SER A 85 -13.30 -12.35 11.75
C SER A 85 -12.83 -11.16 10.91
N ALA A 86 -13.79 -10.36 10.43
CA ALA A 86 -13.54 -9.22 9.55
C ALA A 86 -12.84 -8.03 10.24
N ASP A 87 -12.72 -8.06 11.57
CA ASP A 87 -12.16 -7.01 12.43
C ASP A 87 -10.62 -7.06 12.54
N ARG A 88 -9.99 -8.17 12.11
CA ARG A 88 -8.55 -8.35 12.15
C ARG A 88 -7.98 -8.51 10.76
N ARG A 89 -7.15 -7.54 10.37
CA ARG A 89 -6.49 -7.50 9.06
C ARG A 89 -5.02 -7.18 9.26
N HIS A 90 -4.17 -7.87 8.52
CA HIS A 90 -2.80 -7.43 8.35
C HIS A 90 -2.76 -6.35 7.26
N HIS A 91 -1.97 -5.30 7.48
CA HIS A 91 -1.78 -4.24 6.50
C HIS A 91 -0.30 -4.14 6.15
N ILE A 92 -0.02 -4.02 4.86
CA ILE A 92 1.32 -3.71 4.35
C ILE A 92 1.21 -2.46 3.50
N ARG A 93 2.20 -1.57 3.63
CA ARG A 93 2.30 -0.32 2.88
C ARG A 93 3.65 -0.26 2.19
N PHE A 94 3.68 0.28 0.97
CA PHE A 94 4.90 0.47 0.20
C PHE A 94 5.05 1.92 -0.24
N TRP A 95 6.29 2.37 -0.20
CA TRP A 95 6.74 3.64 -0.75
C TRP A 95 7.81 3.33 -1.77
N ARG A 96 7.76 3.96 -2.96
CA ARG A 96 8.86 3.88 -3.90
C ARG A 96 9.99 4.76 -3.38
N THR A 97 11.20 4.26 -3.46
CA THR A 97 12.41 5.01 -3.14
C THR A 97 13.36 4.90 -4.31
N ASP A 98 14.12 5.96 -4.55
CA ASP A 98 15.15 6.00 -5.59
C ASP A 98 16.54 5.60 -5.04
N THR A 99 16.60 5.32 -3.74
CA THR A 99 17.77 4.84 -3.00
C THR A 99 18.08 3.38 -3.30
#